data_AF-A0A7J6R3J0-F1
#
_entry.id   AF-A0A7J6R3J0-F1
#
_cell.length_a   1.000
_cell.length_b   1.000
_cell.length_c   1.000
_cell.angle_alpha   90.00
_cell.angle_beta   90.00
_cell.angle_gamma   90.00
#
_symmetry.space_group_name_H-M   'P 1'
#
loop_
_entity.id
_entity.type
_entity.pdbx_description
1 polymer ?
#
loop_
_entity_poly.entity_id
_entity_poly.type
_entity_poly.pdbx_seq_one_letter_code
_entity_poly.pdbx_strand_id
1 'polypeptide(L)'
;QGSFTIKPVKGLPRGTKIVLHLKEDAADFCKPETVKKAAAKFSNFVDFPIRMADGEKGDKVKINKNDALWTRTSATEEEHTNFYRFLSGSSYGEPMYSLMYHTDAPLAIKSVFYIPEEAPNRWFQQDADVQVSLYCRRVLIKKHANEIIPAWLHWIRGVVDCEDMPLNI
;
A
#
# COMPACT_ATOMS: atom_id res chain seq x y z
N GLN A 1 -2.98 -21.33 -26.01
CA GLN A 1 -1.76 -20.63 -26.51
C GLN A 1 -2.15 -19.21 -26.86
N GLY A 2 -1.43 -18.21 -26.37
CA GLY A 2 -1.66 -16.81 -26.74
C GLY A 2 -0.75 -16.37 -27.88
N SER A 3 -1.24 -15.52 -28.79
CA SER A 3 -0.44 -14.88 -29.84
C SER A 3 -0.18 -13.41 -29.48
N PHE A 4 1.01 -12.90 -29.77
CA PHE A 4 1.34 -11.48 -29.61
C PHE A 4 2.02 -10.95 -30.87
N THR A 5 2.04 -9.62 -31.05
CA THR A 5 2.72 -8.96 -32.17
C THR A 5 3.70 -7.93 -31.65
N ILE A 6 4.93 -7.94 -32.18
CA ILE A 6 5.97 -6.95 -31.87
C ILE A 6 6.30 -6.20 -33.15
N LYS A 7 6.39 -4.88 -33.08
CA LYS A 7 6.81 -4.03 -34.20
C LYS A 7 7.78 -2.95 -33.71
N PRO A 8 8.88 -2.70 -34.42
CA PRO A 8 9.74 -1.56 -34.13
C PRO A 8 9.03 -0.25 -34.49
N VAL A 9 9.14 0.75 -33.62
CA VAL A 9 8.57 2.09 -33.82
C VAL A 9 9.66 3.12 -33.54
N LYS A 10 9.87 4.05 -34.47
CA LYS A 10 10.87 5.13 -34.33
C LYS A 10 10.23 6.38 -33.71
N GLY A 11 11.05 7.20 -33.04
CA GLY A 11 10.62 8.51 -32.53
C GLY A 11 9.76 8.47 -31.27
N LEU A 12 9.80 7.37 -30.50
CA LEU A 12 9.11 7.30 -29.22
C LEU A 12 9.86 8.09 -28.14
N PRO A 13 9.15 8.79 -27.24
CA PRO A 13 9.77 9.39 -26.07
C PRO A 13 10.30 8.31 -25.12
N ARG A 14 11.28 8.66 -24.28
CA ARG A 14 11.78 7.77 -23.22
C ARG A 14 10.64 7.38 -22.27
N GLY A 15 10.48 6.09 -22.01
CA GLY A 15 9.50 5.54 -21.08
C GLY A 15 8.66 4.43 -21.71
N THR A 16 7.53 4.13 -21.06
CA THR A 16 6.63 3.04 -21.47
C THR A 16 5.19 3.56 -21.47
N LYS A 17 4.45 3.33 -22.56
CA LYS A 17 3.01 3.58 -22.64
C LYS A 17 2.29 2.24 -22.68
N ILE A 18 1.47 1.99 -21.67
CA ILE A 18 0.60 0.81 -21.63
C ILE A 18 -0.82 1.29 -21.91
N VAL A 19 -1.48 0.66 -22.88
CA VAL A 19 -2.90 0.92 -23.21
C VAL A 19 -3.65 -0.37 -22.97
N LEU A 20 -4.62 -0.32 -22.07
CA LEU A 20 -5.48 -1.46 -21.74
C LEU A 20 -6.81 -1.30 -22.49
N HIS A 21 -7.19 -2.33 -23.23
CA HIS A 21 -8.54 -2.45 -23.79
C HIS A 21 -9.37 -3.23 -22.79
N LEU A 22 -10.24 -2.53 -22.08
CA LEU A 22 -11.07 -3.11 -21.03
C LEU A 22 -12.19 -3.95 -21.65
N LYS A 23 -12.51 -5.06 -20.99
CA LYS A 23 -13.70 -5.85 -21.26
C LYS A 23 -14.95 -5.10 -20.79
N GLU A 24 -16.12 -5.52 -21.26
CA GLU A 24 -17.40 -4.92 -20.89
C GLU A 24 -17.68 -4.98 -19.38
N ASP A 25 -17.31 -6.08 -18.73
CA ASP A 25 -17.43 -6.29 -17.28
C ASP A 25 -16.43 -5.47 -16.44
N ALA A 26 -15.44 -4.83 -17.08
CA ALA A 26 -14.43 -3.98 -16.46
C ALA A 26 -14.65 -2.49 -16.72
N ALA A 27 -15.80 -2.09 -17.27
CA ALA A 27 -16.11 -0.70 -17.64
C ALA A 27 -16.03 0.29 -16.46
N ASP A 28 -16.14 -0.19 -15.21
CA ASP A 28 -15.99 0.64 -14.01
C ASP A 28 -14.60 1.29 -13.89
N PHE A 29 -13.56 0.70 -14.48
CA PHE A 29 -12.22 1.28 -14.53
C PHE A 29 -12.09 2.42 -15.55
N CYS A 30 -13.13 2.71 -16.33
CA CYS A 30 -13.22 3.95 -17.11
C CYS A 30 -13.61 5.15 -16.23
N LYS A 31 -14.19 4.91 -15.05
CA LYS A 31 -14.63 5.99 -14.15
C LYS A 31 -13.43 6.57 -13.40
N PRO A 32 -13.20 7.90 -13.42
CA PRO A 32 -12.08 8.52 -12.73
C PRO A 32 -12.00 8.16 -11.24
N GLU A 33 -13.12 8.14 -10.54
CA GLU A 33 -13.18 7.81 -9.12
C GLU A 33 -12.66 6.40 -8.80
N THR A 34 -12.98 5.41 -9.64
CA THR A 34 -12.51 4.03 -9.48
C THR A 34 -11.00 3.96 -9.64
N VAL A 35 -10.45 4.60 -10.69
CA VAL A 35 -9.01 4.65 -10.94
C VAL A 35 -8.28 5.37 -9.83
N LYS A 36 -8.83 6.50 -9.36
CA LYS A 36 -8.27 7.29 -8.26
C LYS A 36 -8.21 6.50 -6.97
N LYS A 37 -9.29 5.77 -6.62
CA LYS A 37 -9.32 4.88 -5.45
C LYS A 37 -8.33 3.74 -5.57
N ALA A 38 -8.25 3.08 -6.73
CA ALA A 38 -7.32 1.99 -6.97
C ALA A 38 -5.87 2.48 -6.86
N ALA A 39 -5.53 3.57 -7.55
CA ALA A 39 -4.19 4.12 -7.49
C ALA A 39 -3.84 4.61 -6.08
N ALA A 40 -4.73 5.34 -5.40
CA ALA A 40 -4.51 5.73 -4.01
C ALA A 40 -4.29 4.53 -3.07
N LYS A 41 -4.99 3.40 -3.28
CA LYS A 41 -4.81 2.20 -2.47
C LYS A 41 -3.44 1.54 -2.66
N PHE A 42 -3.00 1.35 -3.91
CA PHE A 42 -1.80 0.58 -4.21
C PHE A 42 -0.52 1.40 -4.26
N SER A 43 -0.65 2.70 -4.48
CA SER A 43 0.49 3.57 -4.81
C SER A 43 0.70 4.72 -3.84
N ASN A 44 0.06 4.68 -2.67
CA ASN A 44 0.10 5.79 -1.72
C ASN A 44 1.53 6.16 -1.27
N PHE A 45 2.38 5.15 -1.19
CA PHE A 45 3.74 5.20 -0.64
C PHE A 45 4.84 5.08 -1.69
N VAL A 46 4.45 5.06 -2.97
CA VAL A 46 5.40 5.00 -4.09
C VAL A 46 6.20 6.30 -4.16
N ASP A 47 7.51 6.17 -4.30
CA ASP A 47 8.49 7.27 -4.16
C ASP A 47 8.49 8.27 -5.34
N PHE A 48 7.84 7.93 -6.45
CA PHE A 48 7.74 8.80 -7.62
C PHE A 48 6.34 9.41 -7.75
N PRO A 49 6.20 10.62 -8.31
CA PRO A 49 4.91 11.28 -8.43
C PRO A 49 4.01 10.54 -9.42
N ILE A 50 2.89 10.04 -8.92
CA ILE A 50 1.85 9.43 -9.74
C ILE A 50 0.82 10.50 -10.02
N ARG A 51 0.56 10.72 -11.31
CA ARG A 51 -0.35 11.76 -11.78
C ARG A 51 -1.49 11.14 -12.54
N MET A 52 -2.69 11.61 -12.27
CA MET A 52 -3.91 11.22 -12.96
C MET A 52 -4.46 12.43 -13.72
N ALA A 53 -4.97 12.22 -14.93
CA ALA A 53 -5.71 13.25 -15.63
C ALA A 53 -7.07 13.45 -14.93
N ASP A 54 -7.38 14.68 -14.57
CA ASP A 54 -8.62 15.06 -13.87
C ASP A 54 -9.43 16.05 -14.73
N GLY A 55 -10.75 15.83 -14.79
CA GLY A 55 -11.70 16.63 -15.58
C GLY A 55 -11.56 16.53 -17.12
N GLU A 56 -12.43 17.29 -17.83
CA GLU A 56 -12.45 17.34 -19.31
C GLU A 56 -11.21 18.01 -19.92
N LYS A 57 -10.50 18.84 -19.14
CA LYS A 57 -9.30 19.56 -19.57
C LYS A 57 -8.02 18.73 -19.50
N GLY A 58 -8.06 17.55 -18.89
CA GLY A 58 -6.92 16.62 -18.84
C GLY A 58 -5.76 17.08 -17.96
N ASP A 59 -6.02 17.95 -16.99
CA ASP A 59 -4.99 18.46 -16.07
C ASP A 59 -4.46 17.31 -15.19
N LYS A 60 -3.13 17.22 -15.08
CA LYS A 60 -2.47 16.11 -14.38
C LYS A 60 -2.30 16.43 -12.89
N VAL A 61 -3.16 15.85 -12.06
CA VAL A 61 -3.13 16.03 -10.60
C VAL A 61 -2.32 14.91 -9.94
N LYS A 62 -1.44 15.26 -9.00
CA LYS A 62 -0.69 14.28 -8.19
C LYS A 62 -1.64 13.56 -7.23
N ILE A 63 -1.61 12.23 -7.21
CA ILE A 63 -2.53 11.42 -6.40
C ILE A 63 -1.88 10.73 -5.20
N ASN A 64 -0.59 10.37 -5.27
CA ASN A 64 0.11 9.79 -4.11
C ASN A 64 0.51 10.90 -3.12
N LYS A 65 0.26 10.67 -1.83
CA LYS A 65 0.37 11.72 -0.80
C LYS A 65 1.35 11.40 0.31
N ASN A 66 1.57 10.13 0.64
CA ASN A 66 2.20 9.77 1.90
C ASN A 66 3.63 9.31 1.71
N ASP A 67 4.51 9.81 2.59
CA ASP A 67 5.84 9.23 2.76
C ASP A 67 5.72 7.89 3.50
N ALA A 68 6.59 6.95 3.15
CA ALA A 68 6.59 5.61 3.72
C ALA A 68 7.32 5.65 5.07
N LEU A 69 6.59 5.90 6.17
CA LEU A 69 7.16 6.09 7.51
C LEU A 69 8.13 4.96 7.89
N TRP A 70 7.80 3.71 7.57
CA TRP A 70 8.64 2.54 7.86
C TRP A 70 9.99 2.54 7.15
N THR A 71 10.23 3.41 6.16
CA THR A 71 11.50 3.51 5.44
C THR A 71 12.48 4.51 6.05
N ARG A 72 12.03 5.31 7.02
CA ARG A 72 12.84 6.32 7.71
C ARG A 72 13.62 5.69 8.87
N THR A 73 14.78 6.24 9.19
CA THR A 73 15.62 5.79 10.32
C THR A 73 14.98 6.02 11.68
N SER A 74 14.19 7.09 11.81
CA SER A 74 13.39 7.40 12.98
C SER A 74 12.18 8.26 12.60
N ALA A 75 11.17 8.24 13.45
CA ALA A 75 9.97 9.06 13.36
C ALA A 75 9.62 9.61 14.76
N THR A 76 8.95 10.76 14.79
CA THR A 76 8.46 11.34 16.05
C THR A 76 7.22 10.61 16.55
N GLU A 77 6.87 10.78 17.82
CA GLU A 77 5.63 10.22 18.39
C GLU A 77 4.39 10.70 17.61
N GLU A 78 4.34 11.99 17.23
CA GLU A 78 3.25 12.55 16.44
C GLU A 78 3.15 11.89 15.05
N GLU A 79 4.28 11.65 14.38
CA GLU A 79 4.30 10.93 13.10
C GLU A 79 3.80 9.49 13.26
N HIS A 80 4.19 8.82 14.35
CA HIS A 80 3.73 7.49 14.69
C HIS A 80 2.22 7.44 14.93
N THR A 81 1.67 8.36 15.72
CA THR A 81 0.23 8.49 15.98
C THR A 81 -0.54 8.74 14.70
N ASN A 82 -0.09 9.69 13.87
CA ASN A 82 -0.74 10.01 12.60
C ASN A 82 -0.75 8.82 11.64
N PHE A 83 0.36 8.07 11.58
CA PHE A 83 0.44 6.87 10.75
C PHE A 83 -0.40 5.71 11.29
N TYR A 84 -0.44 5.50 12.62
CA TYR A 84 -1.30 4.52 13.27
C TYR A 84 -2.79 4.77 12.96
N ARG A 85 -3.24 6.03 13.08
CA ARG A 85 -4.60 6.46 12.73
C ARG A 85 -4.91 6.23 11.26
N PHE A 86 -3.96 6.56 10.37
CA PHE A 86 -4.05 6.28 8.94
C PHE A 86 -4.26 4.78 8.66
N LEU A 87 -3.45 3.89 9.28
CA LEU A 87 -3.58 2.44 9.12
C LEU A 87 -4.93 1.92 9.62
N SER A 88 -5.42 2.48 10.73
CA SER A 88 -6.68 2.09 11.37
C SER A 88 -7.91 2.61 10.61
N GLY A 89 -7.74 3.52 9.64
CA GLY A 89 -8.86 4.18 8.97
C GLY A 89 -9.71 5.05 9.90
N SER A 90 -9.12 5.49 11.03
CA SER A 90 -9.77 6.26 12.08
C SER A 90 -9.06 7.59 12.28
N SER A 91 -9.79 8.64 12.65
CA SER A 91 -9.22 9.93 13.05
C SER A 91 -8.84 9.99 14.53
N TYR A 92 -9.16 8.96 15.30
CA TYR A 92 -8.92 8.85 16.74
C TYR A 92 -8.15 7.58 17.09
N GLY A 93 -7.62 7.53 18.31
CA GLY A 93 -6.85 6.42 18.84
C GLY A 93 -5.34 6.69 18.81
N GLU A 94 -4.65 6.08 19.77
CA GLU A 94 -3.22 6.19 19.98
C GLU A 94 -2.56 4.80 20.05
N PRO A 95 -1.32 4.66 19.57
CA PRO A 95 -0.52 3.49 19.88
C PRO A 95 0.07 3.61 21.29
N MET A 96 -0.09 2.56 22.11
CA MET A 96 0.65 2.43 23.38
C MET A 96 2.14 2.19 23.14
N TYR A 97 2.46 1.48 22.06
CA TYR A 97 3.83 1.12 21.71
C TYR A 97 4.00 1.10 20.20
N SER A 98 5.15 1.59 19.73
CA SER A 98 5.60 1.50 18.35
C SER A 98 6.90 0.71 18.26
N LEU A 99 7.01 -0.13 17.24
CA LEU A 99 8.20 -0.89 16.92
C LEU A 99 8.57 -0.63 15.46
N MET A 100 9.69 0.06 15.24
CA MET A 100 10.33 0.09 13.93
C MET A 100 11.41 -0.98 13.87
N TYR A 101 11.40 -1.77 12.81
CA TYR A 101 12.36 -2.84 12.62
C TYR A 101 12.87 -2.85 11.18
N HIS A 102 14.19 -2.75 11.04
CA HIS A 102 14.93 -2.81 9.79
C HIS A 102 15.96 -3.93 9.85
N THR A 103 16.03 -4.71 8.79
CA THR A 103 17.12 -5.67 8.56
C THR A 103 17.41 -5.76 7.06
N ASP A 104 18.67 -5.96 6.72
CA ASP A 104 19.13 -6.14 5.33
C ASP A 104 19.49 -7.61 5.02
N ALA A 105 19.55 -8.48 6.04
CA ALA A 105 19.93 -9.89 5.88
C ALA A 105 19.14 -10.81 6.84
N PRO A 106 18.75 -12.02 6.42
CA PRO A 106 18.91 -12.60 5.07
C PRO A 106 17.95 -12.01 4.03
N LEU A 107 17.01 -11.16 4.44
CA LEU A 107 16.06 -10.44 3.59
C LEU A 107 16.08 -8.95 3.96
N ALA A 108 15.96 -8.07 2.97
CA ALA A 108 15.73 -6.65 3.18
C ALA A 108 14.28 -6.41 3.61
N ILE A 109 14.08 -6.19 4.92
CA ILE A 109 12.78 -5.95 5.54
C ILE A 109 12.82 -4.61 6.25
N LYS A 110 11.82 -3.79 5.95
CA LYS A 110 11.52 -2.56 6.68
C LYS A 110 10.09 -2.63 7.19
N SER A 111 9.90 -2.45 8.48
CA SER A 111 8.59 -2.62 9.10
C SER A 111 8.33 -1.64 10.22
N VAL A 112 7.05 -1.38 10.43
CA VAL A 112 6.55 -0.66 11.59
C VAL A 112 5.31 -1.37 12.13
N PHE A 113 5.31 -1.63 13.43
CA PHE A 113 4.19 -2.24 14.14
C PHE A 113 3.75 -1.35 15.29
N TYR A 114 2.47 -1.45 15.61
CA TYR A 114 1.81 -0.70 16.66
C TYR A 114 0.95 -1.60 17.53
N ILE A 115 1.06 -1.39 18.83
CA ILE A 115 0.17 -1.95 19.84
C ILE A 115 -0.85 -0.85 20.18
N PRO A 116 -2.15 -1.05 19.92
CA PRO A 116 -3.19 -0.10 20.33
C PRO A 116 -3.20 0.14 21.84
N GLU A 117 -3.48 1.38 22.27
CA GLU A 117 -3.74 1.69 23.69
C GLU A 117 -5.03 1.05 24.19
N GLU A 118 -6.08 1.09 23.38
CA GLU A 118 -7.34 0.45 23.72
C GLU A 118 -7.31 -1.05 23.40
N ALA A 119 -7.68 -1.86 24.40
CA ALA A 119 -7.81 -3.28 24.21
C ALA A 119 -8.88 -3.60 23.14
N PRO A 120 -8.62 -4.57 22.24
CA PRO A 120 -9.60 -4.98 21.24
C PRO A 120 -10.90 -5.43 21.90
N ASN A 121 -12.03 -4.95 21.40
CA ASN A 121 -13.32 -5.27 21.98
C ASN A 121 -13.63 -6.78 21.82
N ARG A 122 -13.64 -7.51 22.94
CA ARG A 122 -13.80 -8.97 23.01
C ARG A 122 -15.10 -9.50 22.41
N TRP A 123 -16.16 -8.68 22.34
CA TRP A 123 -17.44 -9.12 21.79
C TRP A 123 -17.46 -9.23 20.27
N PHE A 124 -16.51 -8.63 19.56
CA PHE A 124 -16.43 -8.63 18.09
C PHE A 124 -15.27 -9.50 17.55
N GLN A 125 -14.79 -10.47 18.34
CA GLN A 125 -13.53 -11.18 18.10
C GLN A 125 -13.61 -12.52 17.34
N GLN A 126 -14.79 -13.04 16.98
CA GLN A 126 -14.87 -14.43 16.51
C GLN A 126 -14.05 -14.73 15.24
N ASP A 127 -13.81 -13.73 14.37
CA ASP A 127 -13.01 -13.89 13.15
C ASP A 127 -12.30 -12.57 12.76
N ALA A 128 -11.55 -11.98 13.68
CA ALA A 128 -10.92 -10.70 13.41
C ALA A 128 -9.69 -10.85 12.49
N ASP A 129 -9.76 -10.22 11.31
CA ASP A 129 -8.65 -10.17 10.37
C ASP A 129 -7.40 -9.53 10.98
N VAL A 130 -6.23 -10.10 10.65
CA VAL A 130 -4.92 -9.47 10.89
C VAL A 130 -4.87 -8.10 10.21
N GLN A 131 -4.40 -7.10 10.94
CA GLN A 131 -4.34 -5.72 10.45
C GLN A 131 -2.91 -5.26 10.11
N VAL A 132 -2.08 -6.23 9.70
CA VAL A 132 -0.75 -6.00 9.14
C VAL A 132 -0.81 -6.12 7.64
N SER A 133 -0.36 -5.08 6.95
CA SER A 133 -0.25 -5.04 5.49
C SER A 133 1.15 -5.37 5.01
N LEU A 134 1.22 -6.15 3.95
CA LEU A 134 2.44 -6.53 3.25
C LEU A 134 2.65 -5.65 2.02
N TYR A 135 3.85 -5.11 1.91
CA TYR A 135 4.32 -4.32 0.80
C TYR A 135 5.57 -4.96 0.20
N CYS A 136 5.78 -4.70 -1.08
CA CYS A 136 7.05 -4.96 -1.77
C CYS A 136 7.42 -3.70 -2.52
N ARG A 137 8.59 -3.12 -2.19
CA ARG A 137 9.09 -1.86 -2.77
C ARG A 137 8.05 -0.74 -2.66
N ARG A 138 7.43 -0.62 -1.49
CA ARG A 138 6.36 0.35 -1.18
C ARG A 138 5.07 0.20 -2.00
N VAL A 139 4.89 -0.90 -2.73
CA VAL A 139 3.63 -1.26 -3.41
C VAL A 139 2.87 -2.25 -2.53
N LEU A 140 1.58 -1.96 -2.26
CA LEU A 140 0.74 -2.83 -1.44
C LEU A 140 0.50 -4.16 -2.18
N ILE A 141 0.87 -5.28 -1.54
CA ILE A 141 0.64 -6.63 -2.05
C ILE A 141 -0.59 -7.26 -1.39
N LYS A 142 -0.64 -7.27 -0.05
CA LYS A 142 -1.72 -7.90 0.73
C LYS A 142 -2.07 -7.05 1.95
N LYS A 143 -3.35 -6.67 2.11
CA LYS A 143 -3.79 -5.79 3.22
C LYS A 143 -3.88 -6.49 4.58
N HIS A 144 -4.34 -7.73 4.58
CA HIS A 144 -4.54 -8.56 5.78
C HIS A 144 -3.63 -9.79 5.67
N ALA A 145 -2.33 -9.57 5.88
CA ALA A 145 -1.31 -10.60 5.70
C ALA A 145 -1.23 -11.53 6.91
N ASN A 146 -2.16 -12.48 6.98
CA ASN A 146 -2.31 -13.48 8.03
C ASN A 146 -1.12 -14.46 8.20
N GLU A 147 -0.19 -14.50 7.25
CA GLU A 147 1.00 -15.35 7.28
C GLU A 147 2.19 -14.69 8.01
N ILE A 148 2.13 -13.38 8.26
CA ILE A 148 3.24 -12.61 8.84
C ILE A 148 3.21 -12.65 10.36
N ILE A 149 2.01 -12.54 10.95
CA ILE A 149 1.83 -12.57 12.39
C ILE A 149 0.85 -13.67 12.79
N PRO A 150 1.04 -14.32 13.96
CA PRO A 150 0.08 -15.28 14.47
C PRO A 150 -1.32 -14.68 14.64
N ALA A 151 -2.36 -15.48 14.40
CA ALA A 151 -3.76 -15.03 14.48
C ALA A 151 -4.14 -14.45 15.85
N TRP A 152 -3.54 -14.92 16.95
CA TRP A 152 -3.78 -14.39 18.29
C TRP A 152 -3.24 -12.96 18.51
N LEU A 153 -2.42 -12.46 17.58
CA LEU A 153 -1.93 -11.07 17.51
C LEU A 153 -2.68 -10.21 16.47
N HIS A 154 -3.85 -10.63 16.00
CA HIS A 154 -4.62 -9.92 14.95
C HIS A 154 -4.86 -8.42 15.22
N TRP A 155 -4.79 -8.00 16.49
CA TRP A 155 -4.97 -6.63 16.93
C TRP A 155 -3.75 -5.73 16.67
N ILE A 156 -2.56 -6.29 16.44
CA ILE A 156 -1.40 -5.52 16.01
C ILE A 156 -1.72 -4.83 14.69
N ARG A 157 -1.42 -3.54 14.61
CA ARG A 157 -1.51 -2.74 13.38
C ARG A 157 -0.11 -2.56 12.83
N GLY A 158 0.08 -2.63 11.52
CA GLY A 158 1.40 -2.38 10.99
C GLY A 158 1.57 -2.61 9.50
N VAL A 159 2.82 -2.42 9.09
CA VAL A 159 3.28 -2.60 7.72
C VAL A 159 4.59 -3.38 7.74
N VAL A 160 4.72 -4.33 6.83
CA VAL A 160 5.97 -5.00 6.50
C VAL A 160 6.24 -4.77 5.02
N ASP A 161 7.39 -4.21 4.70
CA ASP A 161 7.88 -4.02 3.33
C ASP A 161 9.11 -4.88 3.12
N CYS A 162 9.02 -5.84 2.19
CA CYS A 162 10.10 -6.74 1.85
C CYS A 162 10.49 -6.52 0.37
N GLU A 163 11.72 -6.06 0.14
CA GLU A 163 12.20 -5.71 -1.21
C GLU A 163 12.54 -6.96 -2.05
N ASP A 164 12.87 -8.06 -1.38
CA ASP A 164 13.32 -9.34 -1.96
C ASP A 164 12.18 -10.34 -2.20
N MET A 165 10.93 -9.93 -1.94
CA MET A 165 9.79 -10.83 -2.07
C MET A 165 9.50 -11.14 -3.56
N PRO A 166 9.41 -12.43 -3.95
CA PRO A 166 9.01 -12.78 -5.30
C PRO A 166 7.55 -12.34 -5.54
N LEU A 167 7.31 -11.60 -6.62
CA LEU A 167 5.98 -11.06 -6.99
C LEU A 167 4.89 -12.11 -7.26
N ASN A 168 5.21 -13.41 -7.19
CA ASN A 168 4.31 -14.53 -7.48
C ASN A 168 3.77 -15.19 -6.20
N ILE A 169 3.15 -14.41 -5.31
CA ILE A 169 2.52 -14.92 -4.08
C ILE A 169 1.01 -14.75 -4.14
#